data_AF-A0A7Y2GJF8-F1
#
_entry.id   AF-A0A7Y2GJF8-F1
#
_cell.length_a   1.000
_cell.length_b   1.000
_cell.length_c   1.000
_cell.angle_alpha   90.00
_cell.angle_beta   90.00
_cell.angle_gamma   90.00
#
_symmetry.space_group_name_H-M   'P 1'
#
loop_
_entity.id
_entity.type
_entity.pdbx_description
1 polymer ?
#
loop_
_entity_poly.entity_id
_entity_poly.type
_entity_poly.pdbx_seq_one_letter_code
_entity_poly.pdbx_strand_id
1 'polypeptide(L)'
;MRFCTARIVQLLIYSILFTTPLLAYGPILPAVYSVKTVTSIENSNGLKTAIFDTEAGRIRFNLPDDMIAGDSLTGTVYTEPAGKNEKERGKNLEKLNAHVLDVAGQNSAVSNRIFKFELPITGSGVKFMVGLKDRKGNRVSSIDVPLSL
;
A
#
# COMPACT_ATOMS: atom_id res chain seq x y z
N MET A 1 -39.73 -16.42 77.19
CA MET A 1 -40.98 -16.62 76.40
C MET A 1 -40.78 -15.92 75.06
N ARG A 2 -40.58 -16.66 73.95
CA ARG A 2 -41.59 -16.92 72.87
C ARG A 2 -41.90 -15.62 72.06
N PHE A 3 -41.76 -15.42 70.75
CA PHE A 3 -41.56 -16.17 69.47
C PHE A 3 -40.92 -15.16 68.44
N CYS A 4 -40.05 -15.53 67.48
CA CYS A 4 -40.34 -15.92 66.07
C CYS A 4 -41.37 -15.01 65.36
N THR A 5 -41.27 -14.46 64.15
CA THR A 5 -40.49 -14.67 62.90
C THR A 5 -40.89 -13.52 61.95
N ALA A 6 -40.00 -12.99 61.10
CA ALA A 6 -40.26 -12.71 59.67
C ALA A 6 -39.13 -11.90 59.02
N ARG A 7 -38.59 -12.47 57.95
CA ARG A 7 -37.62 -11.92 56.99
C ARG A 7 -38.16 -10.67 56.28
N ILE A 8 -37.27 -9.90 55.63
CA ILE A 8 -37.32 -9.45 54.21
C ILE A 8 -36.63 -8.08 54.05
N VAL A 9 -35.51 -8.07 53.30
CA VAL A 9 -35.07 -7.00 52.36
C VAL A 9 -34.44 -5.76 53.01
N GLN A 10 -33.17 -5.39 52.76
CA GLN A 10 -32.62 -4.99 51.47
C GLN A 10 -31.07 -5.01 51.49
N LEU A 11 -30.50 -5.72 50.50
CA LEU A 11 -29.26 -5.50 49.75
C LEU A 11 -28.27 -4.42 50.29
N LEU A 12 -27.04 -4.78 50.67
CA LEU A 12 -25.86 -4.87 49.77
C LEU A 12 -25.68 -3.62 48.89
N ILE A 13 -24.54 -2.91 48.99
CA ILE A 13 -23.85 -2.32 47.82
C ILE A 13 -22.48 -1.70 48.20
N TYR A 14 -21.43 -2.32 47.66
CA TYR A 14 -20.19 -1.70 47.13
C TYR A 14 -19.03 -1.35 48.08
N SER A 15 -18.44 -2.38 48.68
CA SER A 15 -16.98 -2.52 48.66
C SER A 15 -16.56 -3.11 47.30
N ILE A 16 -15.73 -2.41 46.52
CA ILE A 16 -14.57 -2.89 45.74
C ILE A 16 -13.99 -1.65 45.03
N LEU A 17 -12.85 -1.16 45.51
CA LEU A 17 -11.96 -0.29 44.75
C LEU A 17 -11.31 -1.15 43.65
N PHE A 18 -11.97 -1.23 42.49
CA PHE A 18 -11.38 -1.84 41.30
C PHE A 18 -10.39 -0.83 40.71
N THR A 19 -9.17 -0.85 41.24
CA THR A 19 -8.04 -0.14 40.64
C THR A 19 -7.72 -0.82 39.31
N THR A 20 -8.28 -0.34 38.21
CA THR A 20 -7.80 -0.73 36.89
C THR A 20 -6.54 0.09 36.59
N PRO A 21 -5.34 -0.52 36.51
CA PRO A 21 -4.26 0.13 35.81
C PRO A 21 -4.70 0.18 34.35
N LEU A 22 -4.96 1.41 33.90
CA LEU A 22 -5.11 1.80 32.52
C LEU A 22 -4.01 1.10 31.70
N LEU A 23 -4.40 0.06 30.97
CA LEU A 23 -3.61 -0.49 29.88
C LEU A 23 -3.34 0.67 28.94
N ALA A 24 -2.12 1.18 29.00
CA ALA A 24 -1.57 2.10 28.02
C ALA A 24 -1.51 1.36 26.68
N TYR A 25 -2.64 1.32 25.99
CA TYR A 25 -2.72 1.11 24.55
C TYR A 25 -2.09 2.35 23.91
N GLY A 26 -0.75 2.37 23.85
CA GLY A 26 -0.05 3.27 22.94
C GLY A 26 -0.57 3.03 21.52
N PRO A 27 -0.64 4.06 20.67
CA PRO A 27 -1.00 3.86 19.28
C PRO A 27 -0.02 2.86 18.67
N ILE A 28 -0.54 1.71 18.24
CA ILE A 28 0.21 0.75 17.44
C ILE A 28 0.46 1.48 16.12
N LEU A 29 1.61 2.15 16.00
CA LEU A 29 2.04 2.65 14.70
C LEU A 29 2.13 1.42 13.80
N PRO A 30 1.41 1.35 12.66
CA PRO A 30 1.63 0.27 11.73
C PRO A 30 3.10 0.33 11.36
N ALA A 31 3.83 -0.77 11.63
CA ALA A 31 5.19 -0.92 11.16
C ALA A 31 5.15 -0.67 9.65
N VAL A 32 5.70 0.47 9.22
CA VAL A 32 5.99 0.71 7.81
C VAL A 32 7.06 -0.32 7.48
N TYR A 33 6.63 -1.46 6.96
CA TYR A 33 7.53 -2.45 6.40
C TYR A 33 8.15 -1.79 5.18
N SER A 34 9.31 -1.18 5.39
CA SER A 34 10.16 -0.67 4.34
C SER A 34 10.71 -1.90 3.61
N VAL A 35 9.91 -2.48 2.71
CA VAL A 35 10.46 -3.38 1.71
C VAL A 35 11.52 -2.57 1.01
N LYS A 36 12.75 -3.10 1.00
CA LYS A 36 13.91 -2.47 0.37
C LYS A 36 13.70 -2.53 -1.14
N THR A 37 12.80 -1.70 -1.63
CA THR A 37 12.48 -1.57 -3.03
C THR A 37 13.48 -0.60 -3.62
N VAL A 38 14.37 -1.12 -4.46
CA VAL A 38 15.22 -0.24 -5.27
C VAL A 38 14.33 0.25 -6.40
N THR A 39 14.19 1.56 -6.50
CA THR A 39 13.43 2.22 -7.57
C THR A 39 14.39 2.95 -8.49
N SER A 40 14.31 2.67 -9.78
CA SER A 40 15.11 3.33 -10.81
C SER A 40 14.23 3.80 -11.95
N ILE A 41 14.59 4.91 -12.59
CA ILE A 41 14.00 5.35 -13.87
C ILE A 41 15.05 5.21 -14.94
N GLU A 42 14.78 4.38 -15.94
CA GLU A 42 15.58 4.27 -17.14
C GLU A 42 14.89 5.06 -18.26
N ASN A 43 15.63 5.92 -18.96
CA ASN A 43 15.14 6.58 -20.17
C ASN A 43 15.85 5.98 -21.37
N SER A 44 15.09 5.42 -22.31
CA SER A 44 15.64 4.85 -23.55
C SER A 44 14.69 5.09 -24.71
N ASN A 45 15.19 5.69 -25.81
CA ASN A 45 14.43 5.91 -27.06
C ASN A 45 13.04 6.57 -26.90
N GLY A 46 12.90 7.56 -26.00
CA GLY A 46 11.61 8.24 -25.78
C GLY A 46 10.60 7.40 -24.97
N LEU A 47 11.09 6.43 -24.21
CA LEU A 47 10.32 5.66 -23.23
C LEU A 47 11.00 5.80 -21.85
N LYS A 48 10.22 6.19 -20.84
CA LYS A 48 10.64 6.14 -19.43
C LYS A 48 10.19 4.82 -18.82
N THR A 49 11.10 4.08 -18.20
CA THR A 49 10.79 2.82 -17.52
C THR A 49 11.04 2.97 -16.04
N ALA A 50 9.99 2.99 -15.24
CA ALA A 50 10.10 2.93 -13.78
C ALA A 50 10.23 1.47 -13.35
N ILE A 51 11.34 1.13 -12.71
CA ILE A 51 11.65 -0.22 -12.23
C ILE A 51 11.48 -0.25 -10.73
N PHE A 52 10.71 -1.20 -10.23
CA PHE A 52 10.55 -1.50 -8.82
C PHE A 52 11.08 -2.91 -8.55
N ASP A 53 12.23 -3.00 -7.88
CA ASP A 53 12.77 -4.27 -7.43
C ASP A 53 12.10 -4.70 -6.12
N THR A 54 11.47 -5.87 -6.08
CA THR A 54 10.86 -6.44 -4.88
C THR A 54 11.50 -7.80 -4.55
N GLU A 55 11.31 -8.30 -3.33
CA GLU A 55 11.78 -9.64 -2.95
C GLU A 55 11.18 -10.76 -3.83
N ALA A 56 9.98 -10.54 -4.39
CA ALA A 56 9.32 -11.49 -5.27
C ALA A 56 9.77 -11.38 -6.73
N GLY A 57 10.56 -10.37 -7.10
CA GLY A 57 10.96 -10.09 -8.47
C GLY A 57 10.81 -8.62 -8.84
N ARG A 58 10.85 -8.32 -10.13
CA ARG A 58 10.89 -6.94 -10.64
C ARG A 58 9.57 -6.56 -11.28
N ILE A 59 9.17 -5.31 -11.10
CA ILE A 59 8.02 -4.71 -11.78
C ILE A 59 8.55 -3.57 -12.63
N ARG A 60 8.36 -3.65 -13.95
CA ARG A 60 8.79 -2.64 -14.91
C ARG A 60 7.57 -1.93 -15.43
N PHE A 61 7.52 -0.62 -15.26
CA PHE A 61 6.43 0.22 -15.71
C PHE A 61 6.92 1.13 -16.82
N ASN A 62 6.46 0.82 -18.03
CA ASN A 62 6.82 1.54 -19.23
C ASN A 62 5.84 2.69 -19.43
N LEU A 63 6.40 3.89 -19.42
CA LEU A 63 5.74 5.17 -19.56
C LEU A 63 6.26 5.85 -20.82
N PRO A 64 5.40 6.51 -21.61
CA PRO A 64 5.86 7.39 -22.67
C PRO A 64 6.74 8.51 -22.08
N ASP A 65 7.66 9.04 -22.88
CA ASP A 65 8.47 10.21 -22.48
C ASP A 65 7.70 11.52 -22.62
N ASP A 66 6.73 11.56 -23.54
CA ASP A 66 5.84 12.69 -23.75
C ASP A 66 4.62 12.61 -22.81
N MET A 67 4.84 13.02 -21.55
CA MET A 67 3.80 13.06 -20.53
C MET A 67 3.50 14.50 -20.16
N ILE A 68 2.29 14.93 -20.50
CA ILE A 68 1.80 16.29 -20.26
C ILE A 68 0.72 16.26 -19.16
N ALA A 69 0.77 17.22 -18.25
CA ALA A 69 -0.26 17.36 -17.22
C ALA A 69 -1.63 17.65 -17.86
N GLY A 70 -2.68 16.97 -17.38
CA GLY A 70 -4.01 17.08 -17.95
C GLY A 70 -4.32 16.14 -19.11
N ASP A 71 -3.33 15.37 -19.60
CA ASP A 71 -3.55 14.36 -20.63
C ASP A 71 -3.67 12.94 -20.05
N SER A 72 -4.19 12.04 -20.88
CA SER A 72 -4.28 10.62 -20.62
C SER A 72 -2.91 9.93 -20.79
N LEU A 73 -2.32 9.56 -19.68
CA LEU A 73 -1.15 8.69 -19.63
C LEU A 73 -1.55 7.23 -19.89
N THR A 74 -1.09 6.66 -21.00
CA THR A 74 -1.23 5.22 -21.27
C THR A 74 0.12 4.54 -21.16
N GLY A 75 0.20 3.47 -20.37
CA GLY A 75 1.44 2.74 -20.12
C GLY A 75 1.23 1.24 -20.00
N THR A 76 2.33 0.50 -19.95
CA THR A 76 2.31 -0.96 -19.74
C THR A 76 3.11 -1.34 -18.50
N VAL A 77 2.64 -2.32 -17.74
CA VAL A 77 3.42 -2.95 -16.68
C VAL A 77 3.81 -4.37 -17.08
N TYR A 78 5.05 -4.69 -16.80
CA TYR A 78 5.62 -6.01 -16.98
C TYR A 78 6.16 -6.52 -15.65
N THR A 79 5.84 -7.77 -15.32
CA THR A 79 6.30 -8.42 -14.09
C THR A 79 7.29 -9.53 -14.41
N GLU A 80 8.43 -9.49 -13.73
CA GLU A 80 9.51 -10.47 -13.83
C GLU A 80 9.62 -11.20 -12.49
N PRO A 81 8.87 -12.29 -12.27
CA PRO A 81 8.91 -13.03 -11.02
C PRO A 81 10.27 -13.71 -10.84
N ALA A 82 10.87 -13.51 -9.67
CA ALA A 82 12.06 -14.25 -9.26
C ALA A 82 11.71 -15.72 -8.98
N GLY A 83 12.68 -16.62 -9.07
CA GLY A 83 12.51 -18.02 -8.70
C GLY A 83 13.34 -18.96 -9.56
N LYS A 84 13.80 -20.07 -8.97
CA LYS A 84 14.65 -21.04 -9.68
C LYS A 84 13.84 -22.07 -10.47
N ASN A 85 12.57 -22.24 -10.12
CA ASN A 85 11.66 -23.19 -10.74
C ASN A 85 10.29 -22.55 -11.01
N GLU A 86 9.45 -23.22 -11.80
CA GLU A 86 8.15 -22.71 -12.23
C GLU A 86 7.16 -22.53 -11.07
N LYS A 87 7.23 -23.39 -10.05
CA LYS A 87 6.39 -23.28 -8.84
C LYS A 87 6.71 -22.03 -8.02
N GLU A 88 7.99 -21.73 -7.82
CA GLU A 88 8.46 -20.50 -7.17
C GLU A 88 8.10 -19.28 -7.99
N ARG A 89 8.34 -19.31 -9.30
CA ARG A 89 7.97 -18.22 -10.21
C ARG A 89 6.46 -17.97 -10.20
N GLY A 90 5.62 -19.01 -10.16
CA GLY A 90 4.17 -18.89 -10.06
C GLY A 90 3.71 -18.20 -8.77
N LYS A 91 4.23 -18.65 -7.62
CA LYS A 91 3.94 -18.01 -6.32
C LYS A 91 4.39 -16.56 -6.26
N ASN A 92 5.55 -16.28 -6.83
CA ASN A 92 6.10 -14.93 -6.87
C ASN A 92 5.33 -14.04 -7.85
N LEU A 93 4.87 -14.58 -8.98
CA LEU A 93 4.01 -13.88 -9.91
C LEU A 93 2.67 -13.50 -9.25
N GLU A 94 2.06 -14.41 -8.49
CA GLU A 94 0.85 -14.11 -7.71
C GLU A 94 1.08 -12.97 -6.71
N LYS A 95 2.24 -12.98 -6.02
CA LYS A 95 2.61 -11.88 -5.12
C LYS A 95 2.78 -10.56 -5.88
N LEU A 96 3.47 -10.55 -7.02
CA LEU A 96 3.66 -9.36 -7.83
C LEU A 96 2.32 -8.81 -8.35
N ASN A 97 1.44 -9.69 -8.84
CA ASN A 97 0.12 -9.31 -9.34
C ASN A 97 -0.83 -8.79 -8.24
N ALA A 98 -0.59 -9.16 -6.98
CA ALA A 98 -1.35 -8.65 -5.84
C ALA A 98 -0.97 -7.21 -5.45
N HIS A 99 0.06 -6.63 -6.06
CA HIS A 99 0.41 -5.22 -5.85
C HIS A 99 -0.49 -4.29 -6.67
N VAL A 100 -0.64 -3.08 -6.16
CA VAL A 100 -1.43 -2.01 -6.79
C VAL A 100 -0.51 -0.85 -7.09
N LEU A 101 -0.52 -0.38 -8.33
CA LEU A 101 0.15 0.86 -8.73
C LEU A 101 -0.74 2.04 -8.35
N ASP A 102 -0.13 3.06 -7.78
CA ASP A 102 -0.74 4.34 -7.45
C ASP A 102 -0.06 5.43 -8.26
N VAL A 103 -0.70 5.90 -9.32
CA VAL A 103 -0.17 6.95 -10.19
C VAL A 103 -1.00 8.21 -9.96
N ALA A 104 -0.38 9.23 -9.38
CA ALA A 104 -1.04 10.52 -9.13
C ALA A 104 -2.39 10.40 -8.38
N GLY A 105 -2.51 9.43 -7.46
CA GLY A 105 -3.73 9.18 -6.68
C GLY A 105 -4.70 8.18 -7.31
N GLN A 106 -4.46 7.74 -8.56
CA GLN A 106 -5.25 6.71 -9.21
C GLN A 106 -4.62 5.33 -9.00
N ASN A 107 -5.44 4.38 -8.58
CA ASN A 107 -4.99 3.03 -8.29
C ASN A 107 -5.31 2.07 -9.43
N SER A 108 -4.36 1.21 -9.81
CA SER A 108 -4.64 0.10 -10.71
C SER A 108 -3.81 -1.13 -10.38
N ALA A 109 -4.39 -2.32 -10.53
CA ALA A 109 -3.75 -3.57 -10.18
C ALA A 109 -2.67 -3.94 -11.19
N VAL A 110 -1.48 -4.34 -10.73
CA VAL A 110 -0.36 -4.76 -11.60
C VAL A 110 -0.78 -5.89 -12.55
N SER A 111 -1.76 -6.71 -12.17
CA SER A 111 -2.33 -7.77 -13.01
C SER A 111 -2.91 -7.29 -14.35
N ASN A 112 -3.32 -6.03 -14.47
CA ASN A 112 -4.03 -5.52 -15.64
C ASN A 112 -3.13 -5.32 -16.87
N ARG A 113 -1.79 -5.32 -16.70
CA ARG A 113 -0.74 -5.18 -17.75
C ARG A 113 -0.77 -3.85 -18.53
N ILE A 114 -1.94 -3.28 -18.81
CA ILE A 114 -2.15 -2.02 -19.51
C ILE A 114 -2.90 -1.09 -18.57
N PHE A 115 -2.48 0.18 -18.54
CA PHE A 115 -3.04 1.20 -17.67
C PHE A 115 -3.31 2.45 -18.45
N LYS A 116 -4.40 3.13 -18.08
CA LYS A 116 -4.72 4.46 -18.51
C LYS A 116 -5.02 5.28 -17.27
N PHE A 117 -4.27 6.36 -17.07
CA PHE A 117 -4.41 7.28 -15.95
C PHE A 117 -4.52 8.71 -16.47
N GLU A 118 -5.31 9.54 -15.82
CA GLU A 118 -5.39 10.97 -16.15
C GLU A 118 -4.40 11.75 -15.28
N LEU A 119 -3.42 12.43 -15.88
CA LEU A 119 -2.47 13.19 -15.08
C LEU A 119 -3.14 14.46 -14.54
N PRO A 120 -3.13 14.71 -13.22
CA PRO A 120 -3.80 15.87 -12.65
C PRO A 120 -3.14 17.17 -13.10
N ILE A 121 -3.95 18.20 -13.35
CA ILE A 121 -3.51 19.54 -13.79
C ILE A 121 -2.96 20.37 -12.60
N THR A 122 -2.48 19.73 -11.54
CA THR A 122 -2.25 20.42 -10.26
C THR A 122 -0.78 20.78 -10.05
N GLY A 123 -0.45 22.03 -10.38
CA GLY A 123 0.39 22.94 -9.57
C GLY A 123 1.87 22.61 -9.31
N SER A 124 2.75 23.36 -9.97
CA SER A 124 4.16 23.68 -9.63
C SER A 124 5.21 22.55 -9.53
N GLY A 125 4.82 21.29 -9.55
CA GLY A 125 5.76 20.17 -9.64
C GLY A 125 5.71 19.54 -11.02
N VAL A 126 6.80 19.67 -11.79
CA VAL A 126 7.04 18.93 -13.05
C VAL A 126 7.24 17.43 -12.84
N LYS A 127 6.63 16.84 -11.82
CA LYS A 127 6.81 15.46 -11.41
C LYS A 127 5.52 14.91 -10.83
N PHE A 128 5.20 13.67 -11.13
CA PHE A 128 4.13 12.93 -10.47
C PHE A 128 4.72 11.74 -9.72
N MET A 129 4.12 11.41 -8.58
CA MET A 129 4.54 10.26 -7.79
C MET A 129 3.89 8.99 -8.35
N VAL A 130 4.72 7.98 -8.61
CA VAL A 130 4.30 6.60 -8.86
C VAL A 130 4.62 5.79 -7.62
N GLY A 131 3.58 5.37 -6.90
CA GLY A 131 3.64 4.50 -5.75
C GLY A 131 3.36 3.04 -6.09
N LEU A 132 4.00 2.13 -5.36
CA LEU A 132 3.63 0.72 -5.32
C LEU A 132 2.98 0.43 -3.97
N LYS A 133 1.79 -0.15 -3.98
CA LYS A 133 1.05 -0.58 -2.79
C LYS A 133 1.01 -2.10 -2.69
N ASP A 134 1.03 -2.61 -1.46
CA ASP A 134 0.82 -4.03 -1.19
C ASP A 134 -0.67 -4.39 -1.29
N ARG A 135 -0.98 -5.68 -1.13
CA ARG A 135 -2.36 -6.20 -1.08
C ARG A 135 -3.20 -5.58 0.03
N LYS A 136 -2.58 -5.07 1.10
CA LYS A 136 -3.25 -4.44 2.24
C LYS A 136 -3.50 -2.95 2.00
N GLY A 137 -3.03 -2.39 0.87
CA GLY A 137 -3.13 -0.98 0.52
C GLY A 137 -2.02 -0.11 1.11
N ASN A 138 -1.03 -0.68 1.80
CA ASN A 138 0.10 0.07 2.33
C ASN A 138 1.06 0.42 1.20
N ARG A 139 1.56 1.66 1.18
CA ARG A 139 2.58 2.06 0.22
C ARG A 139 3.92 1.43 0.60
N VAL A 140 4.42 0.60 -0.31
CA VAL A 140 5.66 -0.17 -0.19
C VAL A 140 6.84 0.60 -0.79
N SER A 141 6.57 1.35 -1.85
CA SER A 141 7.57 2.13 -2.58
C SER A 141 6.96 3.35 -3.26
N SER A 142 7.80 4.32 -3.60
CA SER A 142 7.40 5.51 -4.36
C SER A 142 8.57 6.06 -5.14
N ILE A 143 8.30 6.53 -6.36
CA ILE A 143 9.26 7.23 -7.18
C ILE A 143 8.61 8.46 -7.84
N ASP A 144 9.34 9.56 -7.91
CA ASP A 144 8.92 10.77 -8.60
C ASP A 144 9.35 10.72 -10.06
N VAL A 145 8.39 10.69 -10.97
CA VAL A 145 8.63 10.67 -12.41
C VAL A 145 8.47 12.08 -12.97
N PRO A 146 9.49 12.64 -13.62
CA PRO A 146 9.38 13.96 -14.23
C PRO A 146 8.48 13.96 -15.47
N LEU A 147 7.69 15.02 -15.58
CA LEU A 147 6.90 15.40 -16.75
C LEU A 147 7.77 16.19 -17.71
N SER A 148 7.44 16.09 -18.99
CA SER A 148 8.03 16.91 -20.04
C SER A 148 7.30 18.26 -20.04
N LEU A 149 8.06 19.34 -19.80
CA LEU A 149 7.55 20.72 -19.78
C LEU A 149 7.36 21.28 -21.18
#